data_AF-X0TNP3-F1
#
_entry.id   AF-X0TNP3-F1
#
_cell.length_a   1.000
_cell.length_b   1.000
_cell.length_c   1.000
_cell.angle_alpha   90.00
_cell.angle_beta   90.00
_cell.angle_gamma   90.00
#
_symmetry.space_group_name_H-M   'P 1'
#
loop_
_entity.id
_entity.type
_entity.pdbx_description
1 polymer ?
#
loop_
_entity_poly.entity_id
_entity_poly.type
_entity_poly.pdbx_seq_one_letter_code
_entity_poly.pdbx_strand_id
1 'polypeptide(L)'
;PHDAVHLACKQWSQWGITTIHQAGSTPNDTIPLQSLRDDGKLSVRVRLYVNNMAPNLDTLDHVIALGLRSGFGDDMIRLQGVKLALDSMGTMGTAATYKPCTGNPDSLGILLMDPEKLTEYIVKAHKAGLQTATHSIGDRAIDINLDAIEAALKEQPDDDHR
;
A
#
# COMPACT_ATOMS: atom_id res chain seq x y z
N PRO A 1 18.78 -11.97 -4.29
CA PRO A 1 17.40 -11.58 -3.88
C PRO A 1 16.59 -12.73 -3.28
N HIS A 2 16.54 -13.90 -3.95
CA HIS A 2 15.77 -15.06 -3.48
C HIS A 2 16.15 -15.53 -2.07
N ASP A 3 17.45 -15.60 -1.76
CA ASP A 3 17.91 -16.05 -0.44
C ASP A 3 17.50 -15.11 0.70
N ALA A 4 17.53 -13.79 0.44
CA ALA A 4 17.13 -12.80 1.43
C ALA A 4 15.62 -12.88 1.73
N VAL A 5 14.78 -13.00 0.68
CA VAL A 5 13.32 -13.15 0.83
C VAL A 5 12.98 -14.44 1.57
N HIS A 6 13.66 -15.55 1.23
CA HIS A 6 13.46 -16.84 1.91
C HIS A 6 13.83 -16.75 3.39
N LEU A 7 14.99 -16.16 3.72
CA LEU A 7 15.44 -16.02 5.10
C LEU A 7 14.46 -15.18 5.92
N ALA A 8 13.98 -14.05 5.36
CA ALA A 8 12.98 -13.22 6.01
C ALA A 8 11.67 -14.00 6.27
N CYS A 9 11.15 -14.72 5.27
CA CYS A 9 9.94 -15.52 5.42
C CYS A 9 10.08 -16.60 6.50
N LYS A 10 11.23 -17.28 6.57
CA LYS A 10 11.50 -18.25 7.64
C LYS A 10 11.55 -17.59 9.01
N GLN A 11 12.23 -16.45 9.11
CA GLN A 11 12.33 -15.72 10.37
C GLN A 11 10.96 -15.26 10.88
N TRP A 12 10.12 -14.72 10.00
CA TRP A 12 8.75 -14.32 10.32
C TRP A 12 7.92 -15.51 10.81
N SER A 13 8.01 -16.65 10.13
CA SER A 13 7.31 -17.87 10.53
C SER A 13 7.74 -18.37 11.92
N GLN A 14 9.05 -18.31 12.24
CA GLN A 14 9.57 -18.64 13.57
C GLN A 14 9.05 -17.70 14.67
N TRP A 15 8.70 -16.46 14.32
CA TRP A 15 8.06 -15.51 15.24
C TRP A 15 6.54 -15.67 15.31
N GLY A 16 5.95 -16.64 14.61
CA GLY A 16 4.50 -16.86 14.56
C GLY A 16 3.77 -15.94 13.58
N ILE A 17 4.47 -15.16 12.75
CA ILE A 17 3.85 -14.35 11.70
C ILE A 17 3.46 -15.27 10.55
N THR A 18 2.16 -15.46 10.36
CA THR A 18 1.62 -16.37 9.32
C THR A 18 1.21 -15.66 8.05
N THR A 19 1.07 -14.33 8.07
CA THR A 19 0.63 -13.53 6.92
C THR A 19 1.27 -12.16 6.97
N ILE A 20 1.75 -11.68 5.83
CA ILE A 20 2.34 -10.35 5.66
C ILE A 20 1.65 -9.59 4.54
N HIS A 21 1.62 -8.26 4.67
CA HIS A 21 1.19 -7.36 3.62
C HIS A 21 2.45 -6.74 3.01
N GLN A 22 2.76 -7.08 1.76
CA GLN A 22 3.89 -6.50 1.04
C GLN A 22 3.46 -5.18 0.41
N ALA A 23 3.81 -4.08 1.08
CA ALA A 23 3.45 -2.73 0.69
C ALA A 23 4.37 -2.21 -0.42
N GLY A 24 3.81 -1.94 -1.60
CA GLY A 24 4.56 -1.39 -2.72
C GLY A 24 5.33 -2.46 -3.49
N SER A 25 4.66 -3.58 -3.78
CA SER A 25 5.24 -4.72 -4.50
C SER A 25 5.78 -4.31 -5.87
N THR A 26 6.95 -4.86 -6.22
CA THR A 26 7.63 -4.65 -7.50
C THR A 26 8.12 -6.00 -8.05
N PRO A 27 8.53 -6.11 -9.32
CA PRO A 27 9.09 -7.35 -9.84
C PRO A 27 10.26 -7.91 -9.01
N ASN A 28 11.06 -7.03 -8.39
CA ASN A 28 12.22 -7.40 -7.58
C ASN A 28 11.88 -8.17 -6.30
N ASP A 29 10.67 -8.00 -5.74
CA ASP A 29 10.19 -8.76 -4.59
C ASP A 29 9.21 -9.87 -4.99
N THR A 30 8.39 -9.62 -6.00
CA THR A 30 7.27 -10.50 -6.36
C THR A 30 7.76 -11.75 -7.08
N ILE A 31 8.75 -11.64 -7.97
CA ILE A 31 9.32 -12.80 -8.67
C ILE A 31 9.97 -13.78 -7.67
N PRO A 32 10.82 -13.33 -6.72
CA PRO A 32 11.32 -14.21 -5.66
C PRO A 32 10.23 -14.91 -4.84
N LEU A 33 9.17 -14.19 -4.47
CA LEU A 33 8.05 -14.76 -3.72
C LEU A 33 7.32 -15.85 -4.52
N GLN A 34 7.08 -15.61 -5.81
CA GLN A 34 6.48 -16.60 -6.71
C GLN A 34 7.34 -17.85 -6.83
N SER A 35 8.64 -17.71 -7.06
CA SER A 35 9.53 -18.87 -7.15
C SER A 35 9.62 -19.66 -5.84
N LEU A 36 9.62 -18.98 -4.68
CA LEU A 36 9.57 -19.66 -3.39
C LEU A 36 8.27 -20.40 -3.16
N ARG A 37 7.14 -19.86 -3.63
CA ARG A 37 5.84 -20.51 -3.60
C ARG A 37 5.82 -21.74 -4.51
N ASP A 38 6.33 -21.64 -5.73
CA ASP A 38 6.41 -22.74 -6.69
C ASP A 38 7.31 -23.89 -6.18
N ASP A 39 8.38 -23.55 -5.47
CA ASP A 39 9.29 -24.51 -4.82
C ASP A 39 8.72 -25.14 -3.53
N GLY A 40 7.53 -24.74 -3.07
CA GLY A 40 6.97 -25.17 -1.77
C GLY A 40 7.78 -24.66 -0.56
N LYS A 41 8.55 -23.59 -0.73
CA LYS A 41 9.47 -23.03 0.27
C LYS A 41 8.97 -21.76 0.94
N LEU A 42 7.87 -21.17 0.46
CA LEU A 42 7.28 -19.97 1.05
C LEU A 42 6.57 -20.33 2.36
N SER A 43 7.10 -19.85 3.49
CA SER A 43 6.62 -20.21 4.84
C SER A 43 5.56 -19.26 5.42
N VAL A 44 5.16 -18.22 4.70
CA VAL A 44 4.16 -17.23 5.12
C VAL A 44 3.24 -16.88 3.96
N ARG A 45 1.98 -16.52 4.25
CA ARG A 45 1.09 -15.97 3.23
C ARG A 45 1.44 -14.51 2.94
N VAL A 46 1.24 -14.09 1.71
CA VAL A 46 1.56 -12.74 1.24
C VAL A 46 0.33 -12.09 0.62
N ARG A 47 0.09 -10.84 1.00
CA ARG A 47 -0.92 -9.93 0.45
C ARG A 47 -0.18 -8.79 -0.24
N LEU A 48 -0.19 -8.78 -1.57
CA LEU A 48 0.54 -7.81 -2.38
C LEU A 48 -0.28 -6.54 -2.53
N TYR A 49 0.34 -5.40 -2.21
CA TYR A 49 -0.17 -4.09 -2.61
C TYR A 49 0.74 -3.55 -3.71
N VAL A 50 0.22 -3.45 -4.92
CA VAL A 50 1.01 -2.99 -6.07
C VAL A 50 1.52 -1.58 -5.83
N ASN A 51 2.76 -1.31 -6.23
CA ASN A 51 3.33 0.02 -6.06
C ASN A 51 2.59 1.05 -6.94
N ASN A 52 2.04 2.09 -6.33
CA ASN A 52 1.49 3.28 -6.99
C ASN A 52 1.82 4.56 -6.20
N MET A 53 2.97 4.57 -5.53
CA MET A 53 3.38 5.65 -4.63
C MET A 53 3.91 6.89 -5.35
N ALA A 54 4.22 6.78 -6.65
CA ALA A 54 4.68 7.92 -7.45
C ALA A 54 3.51 8.54 -8.22
N PRO A 55 3.45 9.88 -8.35
CA PRO A 55 2.29 10.59 -8.90
C PRO A 55 1.97 10.31 -10.39
N ASN A 56 2.86 9.62 -11.11
CA ASN A 56 2.69 9.25 -12.53
C ASN A 56 2.94 7.77 -12.78
N LEU A 57 2.71 6.92 -11.78
CA LEU A 57 2.79 5.49 -11.95
C LEU A 57 1.39 4.97 -12.30
N ASP A 58 1.23 4.38 -13.49
CA ASP A 58 -0.07 3.91 -13.99
C ASP A 58 -0.37 2.45 -13.57
N THR A 59 0.21 2.00 -12.45
CA THR A 59 0.12 0.58 -12.07
C THR A 59 -1.30 0.22 -11.64
N LEU A 60 -2.01 1.13 -10.95
CA LEU A 60 -3.43 0.96 -10.63
C LEU A 60 -4.25 0.72 -11.91
N ASP A 61 -4.01 1.51 -12.95
CA ASP A 61 -4.76 1.46 -14.19
C ASP A 61 -4.53 0.13 -14.93
N HIS A 62 -3.30 -0.38 -14.92
CA HIS A 62 -3.00 -1.70 -15.47
C HIS A 62 -3.68 -2.83 -14.70
N VAL A 63 -3.72 -2.77 -13.37
CA VAL A 63 -4.41 -3.78 -12.54
C VAL A 63 -5.92 -3.78 -12.83
N ILE A 64 -6.52 -2.59 -12.93
CA ILE A 64 -7.94 -2.42 -13.26
C ILE A 64 -8.24 -2.89 -14.69
N ALA A 65 -7.39 -2.55 -15.66
CA ALA A 65 -7.58 -2.95 -17.06
C ALA A 65 -7.54 -4.47 -17.25
N LEU A 66 -6.78 -5.18 -16.41
CA LEU A 66 -6.75 -6.64 -16.37
C LEU A 66 -7.94 -7.25 -15.60
N GLY A 67 -8.79 -6.43 -14.97
CA GLY A 67 -9.95 -6.88 -14.19
C GLY A 67 -9.56 -7.55 -12.86
N LEU A 68 -8.36 -7.31 -12.36
CA LEU A 68 -7.89 -7.91 -11.12
C LEU A 68 -8.50 -7.19 -9.91
N ARG A 69 -8.95 -7.98 -8.92
CA ARG A 69 -9.57 -7.51 -7.68
C ARG A 69 -8.82 -8.03 -6.45
N SER A 70 -9.12 -7.48 -5.28
CA SER A 70 -8.64 -8.02 -4.01
C SER A 70 -8.96 -9.52 -3.90
N GLY A 71 -8.00 -10.30 -3.46
CA GLY A 71 -8.09 -11.75 -3.33
C GLY A 71 -7.62 -12.54 -4.56
N PHE A 72 -7.34 -11.90 -5.70
CA PHE A 72 -6.82 -12.60 -6.88
C PHE A 72 -5.48 -13.28 -6.59
N GLY A 73 -5.37 -14.58 -6.87
CA GLY A 73 -4.19 -15.39 -6.55
C GLY A 73 -4.60 -16.73 -5.92
N ASP A 74 -3.81 -17.22 -4.96
CA ASP A 74 -4.07 -18.47 -4.24
C ASP A 74 -4.00 -18.28 -2.72
N ASP A 75 -3.93 -19.36 -1.92
CA ASP A 75 -3.82 -19.20 -0.46
C ASP A 75 -2.55 -18.47 -0.01
N MET A 76 -1.45 -18.72 -0.72
CA MET A 76 -0.11 -18.28 -0.35
C MET A 76 0.19 -16.87 -0.84
N ILE A 77 -0.17 -16.50 -2.07
CA ILE A 77 0.06 -15.17 -2.63
C ILE A 77 -1.23 -14.65 -3.23
N ARG A 78 -1.70 -13.49 -2.73
CA ARG A 78 -2.86 -12.77 -3.28
C ARG A 78 -2.52 -11.33 -3.56
N LEU A 79 -3.04 -10.79 -4.66
CA LEU A 79 -3.24 -9.37 -4.83
C LEU A 79 -4.27 -8.91 -3.79
N GLN A 80 -3.93 -7.87 -3.04
CA GLN A 80 -4.83 -7.27 -2.06
C GLN A 80 -5.26 -5.87 -2.47
N GLY A 81 -4.38 -5.10 -3.11
CA GLY A 81 -4.71 -3.72 -3.41
C GLY A 81 -3.57 -2.93 -4.01
N VAL A 82 -3.60 -1.62 -3.79
CA VAL A 82 -2.61 -0.65 -4.27
C VAL A 82 -1.99 0.12 -3.11
N LYS A 83 -0.67 0.34 -3.16
CA LYS A 83 0.08 1.13 -2.19
C LYS A 83 0.27 2.55 -2.71
N LEU A 84 -0.18 3.53 -1.93
CA LEU A 84 -0.06 4.97 -2.16
C LEU A 84 0.83 5.61 -1.09
N ALA A 85 1.34 6.81 -1.36
CA ALA A 85 2.08 7.62 -0.41
C ALA A 85 1.67 9.09 -0.52
N LEU A 86 1.28 9.69 0.60
CA LEU A 86 0.82 11.07 0.67
C LEU A 86 1.85 11.99 1.31
N ASP A 87 2.54 11.54 2.34
CA ASP A 87 3.64 12.29 2.96
C ASP A 87 4.87 11.39 3.22
N SER A 88 5.82 11.90 3.99
CA SER A 88 7.11 11.24 4.22
C SER A 88 7.32 10.92 5.70
N MET A 89 8.50 11.21 6.25
CA MET A 89 8.94 10.73 7.56
C MET A 89 8.79 11.80 8.64
N GLY A 90 8.23 11.40 9.78
CA GLY A 90 8.15 12.29 10.95
C GLY A 90 9.53 12.68 11.50
N THR A 91 10.48 11.74 11.52
CA THR A 91 11.83 11.95 12.08
C THR A 91 12.67 12.96 11.29
N MET A 92 12.41 13.11 9.98
CA MET A 92 13.07 14.11 9.14
C MET A 92 12.30 15.44 9.08
N GLY A 93 11.19 15.57 9.82
CA GLY A 93 10.32 16.74 9.77
C GLY A 93 9.64 16.94 8.41
N THR A 94 9.43 15.87 7.64
CA THR A 94 8.81 15.90 6.31
C THR A 94 7.38 15.36 6.29
N ALA A 95 6.91 14.74 7.39
CA ALA A 95 5.50 14.41 7.57
C ALA A 95 4.62 15.66 7.50
N ALA A 96 3.51 15.61 6.78
CA ALA A 96 2.69 16.79 6.52
C ALA A 96 1.78 17.09 7.72
N THR A 97 2.01 18.21 8.40
CA THR A 97 1.30 18.55 9.63
C THR A 97 0.64 19.92 9.60
N TYR A 98 -0.32 20.15 10.51
CA TYR A 98 -0.94 21.48 10.68
C TYR A 98 -0.08 22.45 11.47
N LYS A 99 0.84 21.94 12.29
CA LYS A 99 1.80 22.72 13.07
C LYS A 99 3.21 22.16 12.87
N PRO A 100 4.26 23.00 12.87
CA PRO A 100 5.61 22.51 12.68
C PRO A 100 5.99 21.44 13.69
N CYS A 101 6.62 20.36 13.21
CA CYS A 101 7.12 19.30 14.07
C CYS A 101 8.48 19.67 14.67
N THR A 102 8.82 19.03 15.79
CA THR A 102 10.12 19.25 16.48
C THR A 102 11.33 18.99 15.60
N GLY A 103 11.20 18.08 14.62
CA GLY A 103 12.27 17.75 13.67
C GLY A 103 12.54 18.83 12.62
N ASN A 104 11.57 19.73 12.36
CA ASN A 104 11.74 20.88 11.47
C ASN A 104 10.73 22.00 11.84
N PRO A 105 11.11 22.94 12.71
CA PRO A 105 10.20 23.98 13.21
C PRO A 105 9.79 25.01 12.15
N ASP A 106 10.48 25.04 11.00
CA ASP A 106 10.23 26.00 9.92
C ASP A 106 9.40 25.40 8.77
N SER A 107 8.89 24.18 8.95
CA SER A 107 8.18 23.44 7.90
C SER A 107 6.89 22.80 8.42
N LEU A 108 5.90 22.70 7.54
CA LEU A 108 4.67 21.92 7.74
C LEU A 108 4.75 20.55 7.04
N GLY A 109 5.96 20.12 6.69
CA GLY A 109 6.22 18.91 5.92
C GLY A 109 5.83 19.05 4.45
N ILE A 110 5.79 17.91 3.76
CA ILE A 110 5.57 17.83 2.31
C ILE A 110 4.40 16.90 1.99
N LEU A 111 3.67 17.23 0.92
CA LEU A 111 2.78 16.30 0.25
C LEU A 111 3.52 15.73 -0.96
N LEU A 112 3.64 14.40 -1.02
CA LEU A 112 4.23 13.67 -2.15
C LEU A 112 3.27 13.52 -3.32
N MET A 113 1.97 13.64 -3.04
CA MET A 113 0.88 13.51 -3.99
C MET A 113 -0.12 14.63 -3.74
N ASP A 114 -0.68 15.13 -4.83
CA ASP A 114 -1.79 16.07 -4.82
C ASP A 114 -3.04 15.44 -4.16
N PRO A 115 -3.72 16.11 -3.21
CA PRO A 115 -4.89 15.55 -2.51
C PRO A 115 -6.03 15.11 -3.43
N GLU A 116 -6.30 15.87 -4.48
CA GLU A 116 -7.32 15.57 -5.47
C GLU A 116 -6.93 14.31 -6.25
N LYS A 117 -5.65 14.18 -6.60
CA LYS A 117 -5.13 12.98 -7.26
C LYS A 117 -5.18 11.74 -6.36
N LEU A 118 -4.86 11.89 -5.07
CA LEU A 118 -5.02 10.80 -4.10
C LEU A 118 -6.47 10.32 -4.04
N THR A 119 -7.41 11.28 -3.95
CA THR A 119 -8.85 10.99 -3.93
C THR A 119 -9.29 10.24 -5.18
N GLU A 120 -8.84 10.68 -6.36
CA GLU A 120 -9.11 9.99 -7.62
C GLU A 120 -8.64 8.52 -7.57
N TYR A 121 -7.41 8.27 -7.09
CA TYR A 121 -6.88 6.91 -6.99
C TYR A 121 -7.63 6.04 -5.98
N ILE A 122 -7.98 6.58 -4.81
CA ILE A 122 -8.71 5.83 -3.77
C ILE A 122 -10.12 5.47 -4.26
N VAL A 123 -10.85 6.44 -4.83
CA VAL A 123 -12.18 6.21 -5.42
C VAL A 123 -12.10 5.17 -6.54
N LYS A 124 -11.11 5.29 -7.43
CA LYS A 124 -10.93 4.39 -8.57
C LYS A 124 -10.60 2.96 -8.13
N ALA A 125 -9.70 2.79 -7.15
CA ALA A 125 -9.36 1.49 -6.58
C ALA A 125 -10.56 0.85 -5.88
N HIS A 126 -11.28 1.61 -5.05
CA HIS A 126 -12.48 1.16 -4.34
C HIS A 126 -13.56 0.64 -5.31
N LYS A 127 -13.88 1.41 -6.35
CA LYS A 127 -14.84 1.01 -7.40
C LYS A 127 -14.42 -0.26 -8.13
N ALA A 128 -13.11 -0.51 -8.26
CA ALA A 128 -12.58 -1.70 -8.90
C ALA A 128 -12.57 -2.93 -7.96
N GLY A 129 -12.94 -2.78 -6.69
CA GLY A 129 -12.85 -3.85 -5.69
C GLY A 129 -11.40 -4.13 -5.28
N LEU A 130 -10.57 -3.08 -5.20
CA LEU A 130 -9.21 -3.11 -4.69
C LEU A 130 -9.12 -2.30 -3.41
N GLN A 131 -8.44 -2.84 -2.39
CA GLN A 131 -8.08 -2.05 -1.22
C GLN A 131 -6.99 -1.01 -1.54
N THR A 132 -6.95 0.06 -0.76
CA THR A 132 -5.82 0.99 -0.74
C THR A 132 -5.06 0.89 0.56
N ALA A 133 -3.75 1.03 0.48
CA ALA A 133 -2.90 1.28 1.64
C ALA A 133 -2.18 2.60 1.38
N THR A 134 -2.48 3.65 2.13
CA THR A 134 -1.82 4.96 1.97
C THR A 134 -0.81 5.17 3.08
N HIS A 135 0.41 5.57 2.73
CA HIS A 135 1.36 6.09 3.71
C HIS A 135 0.99 7.54 4.07
N SER A 136 0.59 7.76 5.32
CA SER A 136 0.28 9.06 5.90
C SER A 136 0.76 9.08 7.36
N ILE A 137 1.68 9.98 7.70
CA ILE A 137 2.22 10.10 9.07
C ILE A 137 1.71 11.37 9.77
N GLY A 138 1.79 12.52 9.11
CA GLY A 138 1.41 13.78 9.71
C GLY A 138 -0.11 13.93 9.81
N ASP A 139 -0.58 14.66 10.82
CA ASP A 139 -2.01 14.85 11.09
C ASP A 139 -2.77 15.42 9.89
N ARG A 140 -2.18 16.39 9.17
CA ARG A 140 -2.75 16.91 7.93
C ARG A 140 -2.82 15.87 6.80
N ALA A 141 -1.81 15.00 6.67
CA ALA A 141 -1.86 13.91 5.68
C ALA A 141 -2.90 12.84 6.07
N ILE A 142 -3.07 12.57 7.35
CA ILE A 142 -4.08 11.62 7.83
C ILE A 142 -5.48 12.13 7.50
N ASP A 143 -5.78 13.40 7.80
CA ASP A 143 -7.09 14.00 7.51
C ASP A 143 -7.41 13.94 6.01
N ILE A 144 -6.47 14.35 5.15
CA ILE A 144 -6.64 14.26 3.68
C ILE A 144 -6.92 12.82 3.22
N ASN A 145 -6.23 11.83 3.79
CA ASN A 145 -6.44 10.43 3.43
C ASN A 145 -7.80 9.92 3.92
N LEU A 146 -8.27 10.36 5.09
CA LEU A 146 -9.61 10.03 5.60
C LEU A 146 -10.70 10.65 4.72
N ASP A 147 -10.57 11.92 4.33
CA ASP A 147 -11.50 12.60 3.41
C ASP A 147 -11.62 11.84 2.08
N ALA A 148 -10.50 11.35 1.54
CA ALA A 148 -10.48 10.57 0.32
C ALA A 148 -11.19 9.19 0.45
N ILE A 149 -11.04 8.53 1.61
CA ILE A 149 -11.76 7.29 1.92
C ILE A 149 -13.26 7.56 2.07
N GLU A 150 -13.65 8.63 2.77
CA GLU A 150 -15.05 9.05 2.89
C GLU A 150 -15.68 9.34 1.53
N ALA A 151 -14.96 10.02 0.63
CA ALA A 151 -15.41 10.28 -0.73
C ALA A 151 -15.68 8.96 -1.49
N ALA A 152 -14.79 7.98 -1.38
CA ALA A 152 -14.98 6.66 -2.01
C ALA A 152 -16.21 5.92 -1.48
N LEU A 153 -16.41 5.92 -0.15
CA LEU A 153 -17.57 5.28 0.48
C LEU A 153 -18.89 5.99 0.19
N LYS A 154 -18.86 7.31 0.03
CA LYS A 154 -20.03 8.09 -0.37
C LYS A 154 -20.43 7.78 -1.81
N GLU A 155 -19.47 7.60 -2.71
CA GLU A 155 -19.74 7.26 -4.11
C GLU A 155 -20.17 5.80 -4.30
N GLN A 156 -19.58 4.87 -3.54
CA GLN A 156 -19.94 3.45 -3.55
C GLN A 156 -19.91 2.91 -2.11
N PRO A 157 -21.05 2.91 -1.41
CA PRO A 157 -21.15 2.38 -0.05
C PRO A 157 -20.74 0.92 0.03
N ASP A 158 -19.99 0.57 1.08
CA ASP A 158 -19.59 -0.79 1.41
C ASP A 158 -19.60 -0.98 2.93
N ASP A 159 -20.46 -1.89 3.40
CA ASP A 159 -20.65 -2.18 4.82
C ASP A 159 -19.47 -2.97 5.40
N ASP A 160 -18.65 -3.61 4.56
CA ASP A 160 -17.43 -4.34 4.93
C ASP A 160 -16.20 -3.78 4.20
N HIS A 161 -16.06 -2.45 4.19
CA HIS A 161 -14.96 -1.71 3.57
C HIS A 161 -13.57 -1.91 4.23
N ARG A 162 -13.43 -2.88 5.14
CA ARG A 162 -12.22 -3.10 5.96
C ARG A 162 -11.27 -4.12 5.33
#